data_AF-A0A531KG82-F1
#
_entry.id   AF-A0A531KG82-F1
#
_cell.length_a   1.000
_cell.length_b   1.000
_cell.length_c   1.000
_cell.angle_alpha   90.00
_cell.angle_beta   90.00
_cell.angle_gamma   90.00
#
_symmetry.space_group_name_H-M   'P 1'
#
loop_
_entity.id
_entity.type
_entity.pdbx_description
1 polymer ?
#
loop_
_entity_poly.entity_id
_entity_poly.type
_entity_poly.pdbx_seq_one_letter_code
_entity_poly.pdbx_strand_id
1 'polypeptide(L)'
;MSNTKTQPNSVDEDPFLWLEDRTGKETRDWVHRQNEVTTAELQGDPSYQACFQTALDLMTAEDNIAVGSALNGHVYNFWQDKTNVLGLWRRTTVASYKTEKPDWETIID
;
A
#
# COMPACT_ATOMS: atom_id res chain seq x y z
N MET A 1 -23.61 -12.83 24.37
CA MET A 1 -24.75 -12.13 23.74
C MET A 1 -24.36 -11.86 22.31
N SER A 2 -24.81 -12.71 21.38
CA SER A 2 -24.48 -12.60 19.96
C SER A 2 -25.29 -11.46 19.35
N ASN A 3 -24.60 -10.45 18.81
CA ASN A 3 -25.23 -9.31 18.17
C ASN A 3 -25.45 -9.63 16.69
N THR A 4 -26.54 -10.32 16.37
CA THR A 4 -26.90 -10.61 14.97
C THR A 4 -27.53 -9.35 14.39
N LYS A 5 -26.71 -8.51 13.73
CA LYS A 5 -27.24 -7.41 12.92
C LYS A 5 -27.92 -8.05 11.70
N THR A 6 -29.25 -7.99 11.62
CA THR A 6 -30.02 -8.47 10.46
C THR A 6 -29.55 -7.69 9.24
N GLN A 7 -28.97 -8.36 8.24
CA GLN A 7 -28.67 -7.71 6.96
C GLN A 7 -29.99 -7.49 6.19
N PRO A 8 -30.21 -6.30 5.64
CA PRO A 8 -31.33 -6.06 4.73
C PRO A 8 -31.15 -6.94 3.49
N ASN A 9 -32.20 -7.66 3.10
CA ASN A 9 -32.13 -8.67 2.04
C ASN A 9 -32.86 -8.24 0.76
N SER A 10 -33.26 -6.97 0.67
CA SER A 10 -34.02 -6.44 -0.47
C SER A 10 -33.64 -5.01 -0.81
N VAL A 11 -33.82 -4.64 -2.08
CA VAL A 11 -33.56 -3.28 -2.59
C VAL A 11 -34.48 -2.21 -1.98
N ASP A 12 -35.64 -2.60 -1.45
CA ASP A 12 -36.56 -1.71 -0.75
C ASP A 12 -36.05 -1.34 0.65
N GLU A 13 -35.28 -2.23 1.27
CA GLU A 13 -34.63 -1.98 2.57
C GLU A 13 -33.23 -1.36 2.41
N ASP A 14 -32.51 -1.70 1.34
CA ASP A 14 -31.21 -1.13 0.98
C ASP A 14 -31.09 -0.91 -0.54
N PRO A 15 -31.28 0.33 -1.02
CA PRO A 15 -31.13 0.68 -2.43
C PRO A 15 -29.73 0.42 -3.00
N PHE A 16 -28.73 0.23 -2.15
CA PHE A 16 -27.33 0.00 -2.52
C PHE A 16 -26.88 -1.44 -2.33
N LEU A 17 -27.79 -2.37 -2.01
CA LEU A 17 -27.47 -3.78 -1.77
C LEU A 17 -26.66 -4.42 -2.92
N TRP A 18 -26.87 -3.98 -4.16
CA TRP A 18 -26.14 -4.46 -5.34
C TRP A 18 -24.63 -4.12 -5.29
N LEU A 19 -24.22 -3.05 -4.59
CA LEU A 19 -22.80 -2.72 -4.40
C LEU A 19 -22.05 -3.76 -3.56
N GLU A 20 -22.75 -4.64 -2.83
CA GLU A 20 -22.12 -5.71 -2.05
C GLU A 20 -21.56 -6.84 -2.94
N ASP A 21 -22.07 -7.02 -4.16
CA ASP A 21 -21.42 -7.89 -5.15
C ASP A 21 -20.21 -7.19 -5.76
N ARG A 22 -19.06 -7.36 -5.09
CA ARG A 22 -17.76 -6.78 -5.48
C ARG A 22 -17.28 -7.19 -6.87
N THR A 23 -17.79 -8.29 -7.40
CA THR A 23 -17.38 -8.82 -8.71
C THR A 23 -18.37 -8.50 -9.83
N GLY A 24 -19.58 -8.08 -9.46
CA GLY A 24 -20.66 -7.70 -10.37
C GLY A 24 -20.27 -6.56 -11.29
N LYS A 25 -20.69 -6.65 -12.56
CA LYS A 25 -20.40 -5.63 -13.58
C LYS A 25 -20.93 -4.25 -13.17
N GLU A 26 -22.15 -4.18 -12.64
CA GLU A 26 -22.78 -2.93 -12.23
C GLU A 26 -21.97 -2.23 -11.13
N THR A 27 -21.57 -2.98 -10.10
CA THR A 27 -20.72 -2.51 -8.98
C THR A 27 -19.40 -1.96 -9.50
N ARG A 28 -18.71 -2.71 -10.36
CA ARG A 28 -17.44 -2.27 -10.93
C ARG A 28 -17.60 -1.01 -11.77
N ASP A 29 -18.60 -0.94 -12.63
CA ASP A 29 -18.87 0.24 -13.47
C ASP A 29 -19.15 1.47 -12.59
N TRP A 30 -19.89 1.30 -11.51
CA TRP A 30 -20.14 2.39 -10.56
C TRP A 30 -18.86 2.84 -9.85
N VAL A 31 -18.04 1.91 -9.34
CA VAL A 31 -16.76 2.22 -8.71
C VAL A 31 -15.84 2.97 -9.68
N HIS A 32 -15.76 2.54 -10.94
CA HIS A 32 -14.97 3.24 -11.95
C HIS A 32 -15.44 4.68 -12.14
N ARG A 33 -16.76 4.92 -12.26
CA ARG A 33 -17.30 6.29 -12.36
C ARG A 33 -16.99 7.14 -11.12
N GLN A 34 -17.09 6.58 -9.92
CA GLN A 34 -16.75 7.33 -8.70
C GLN A 34 -15.25 7.65 -8.61
N ASN A 35 -14.40 6.70 -9.02
CA ASN A 35 -12.95 6.91 -9.08
C ASN A 35 -12.60 8.02 -10.08
N GLU A 36 -13.23 8.07 -11.24
CA GLU A 36 -13.04 9.13 -12.23
C GLU A 36 -13.39 10.51 -11.66
N VAL A 37 -14.55 10.64 -11.00
CA VAL A 37 -14.97 11.91 -10.37
C VAL A 37 -13.96 12.37 -9.32
N THR A 38 -13.64 11.50 -8.37
CA THR A 38 -12.76 11.85 -7.25
C THR A 38 -11.31 12.08 -7.68
N THR A 39 -10.82 11.28 -8.63
CA THR A 39 -9.46 11.47 -9.17
C THR A 39 -9.34 12.78 -9.91
N ALA A 40 -10.33 13.14 -10.75
CA ALA A 40 -10.34 14.40 -11.46
C ALA A 40 -10.40 15.60 -10.52
N GLU A 41 -11.20 15.51 -9.45
CA GLU A 41 -11.29 16.57 -8.43
C GLU A 41 -9.96 16.75 -7.68
N LEU A 42 -9.38 15.66 -7.16
CA LEU A 42 -8.14 15.72 -6.39
C LEU A 42 -6.93 16.13 -7.24
N GLN A 43 -6.81 15.59 -8.46
CA GLN A 43 -5.71 15.95 -9.36
C GLN A 43 -5.89 17.33 -10.00
N GLY A 44 -7.12 17.85 -10.03
CA GLY A 44 -7.42 19.21 -10.46
C GLY A 44 -6.98 20.29 -9.48
N ASP A 45 -6.70 19.93 -8.21
CA ASP A 45 -6.16 20.87 -7.23
C ASP A 45 -4.73 21.31 -7.62
N PRO A 46 -4.45 22.63 -7.74
CA PRO A 46 -3.13 23.12 -8.12
C PRO A 46 -1.99 22.67 -7.19
N SER A 47 -2.27 22.30 -5.95
CA SER A 47 -1.29 21.79 -4.99
C SER A 47 -0.93 20.32 -5.19
N TYR A 48 -1.77 19.55 -5.90
CA TYR A 48 -1.63 18.10 -6.03
C TYR A 48 -0.25 17.69 -6.52
N GLN A 49 0.23 18.27 -7.62
CA GLN A 49 1.48 17.85 -8.24
C GLN A 49 2.70 18.05 -7.32
N ALA A 50 2.73 19.15 -6.57
CA ALA A 50 3.82 19.43 -5.64
C ALA A 50 3.80 18.47 -4.44
N CYS A 51 2.62 18.20 -3.88
CA CYS A 51 2.44 17.23 -2.80
C CYS A 51 2.79 15.81 -3.26
N PHE A 52 2.33 15.41 -4.44
CA PHE A 52 2.63 14.11 -5.04
C PHE A 52 4.13 13.92 -5.22
N GLN A 53 4.82 14.90 -5.82
CA GLN A 53 6.27 14.80 -6.04
C GLN A 53 7.04 14.70 -4.72
N THR A 54 6.65 15.51 -3.71
CA THR A 54 7.27 15.45 -2.39
C THR A 54 7.10 14.08 -1.74
N ALA A 55 5.89 13.52 -1.78
CA ALA A 55 5.62 12.20 -1.25
C ALA A 55 6.40 11.12 -2.00
N LEU A 56 6.46 11.19 -3.32
CA LEU A 56 7.21 10.24 -4.16
C LEU A 56 8.70 10.28 -3.85
N ASP A 57 9.29 11.47 -3.73
CA ASP A 57 10.72 11.63 -3.42
C ASP A 57 11.06 11.04 -2.05
N LEU A 58 10.22 11.25 -1.04
CA LEU A 58 10.40 10.68 0.31
C LEU A 58 10.21 9.16 0.33
N MET A 59 9.16 8.64 -0.33
CA MET A 59 8.87 7.20 -0.36
C MET A 59 9.89 6.41 -1.16
N THR A 60 10.59 7.05 -2.09
CA THR A 60 11.58 6.40 -2.96
C THR A 60 13.02 6.84 -2.67
N ALA A 61 13.24 7.47 -1.52
CA ALA A 61 14.55 7.93 -1.08
C ALA A 61 15.50 6.73 -0.85
N GLU A 62 16.67 6.77 -1.49
CA GLU A 62 17.68 5.69 -1.42
C GLU A 62 18.53 5.75 -0.14
N ASP A 63 18.50 6.87 0.58
CA ASP A 63 19.19 7.13 1.84
C ASP A 63 18.34 6.80 3.08
N ASN A 64 17.19 6.16 2.88
CA ASN A 64 16.36 5.66 3.97
C ASN A 64 17.15 4.69 4.88
N ILE A 65 16.97 4.85 6.19
CA ILE A 65 17.60 3.96 7.17
C ILE A 65 16.96 2.57 7.02
N ALA A 66 17.78 1.55 6.75
CA ALA A 66 17.37 0.17 6.59
C ALA A 66 16.98 -0.50 7.93
N VAL A 67 15.99 0.06 8.63
CA VAL A 67 15.51 -0.44 9.92
C VAL A 67 15.04 -1.90 9.75
N GLY A 68 15.53 -2.77 10.63
CA GLY A 68 15.27 -4.20 10.55
C GLY A 68 15.14 -4.86 11.90
N SER A 69 14.63 -6.09 11.90
CA SER A 69 14.52 -6.94 13.09
C SER A 69 15.70 -7.91 13.17
N ALA A 70 16.34 -7.98 14.33
CA ALA A 70 17.45 -8.91 14.57
C ALA A 70 16.93 -10.28 15.03
N LEU A 71 17.32 -11.34 14.34
CA LEU A 71 16.95 -12.72 14.67
C LEU A 71 18.07 -13.68 14.23
N ASN A 72 18.50 -14.58 15.12
CA ASN A 72 19.47 -15.65 14.83
C ASN A 72 20.73 -15.17 14.07
N GLY A 73 21.35 -14.09 14.56
CA GLY A 73 22.59 -13.55 14.00
C GLY A 73 22.43 -12.71 12.72
N HIS A 74 21.20 -12.51 12.25
CA HIS A 74 20.88 -11.70 11.06
C HIS A 74 19.98 -10.52 11.41
N VAL A 75 19.99 -9.51 10.55
CA VAL A 75 19.02 -8.42 10.53
C VAL A 75 18.17 -8.58 9.27
N TYR A 76 16.86 -8.63 9.43
CA TYR A 76 15.87 -8.72 8.36
C TYR A 76 15.27 -7.34 8.11
N ASN A 77 15.21 -6.92 6.85
CA ASN A 77 14.73 -5.61 6.45
C ASN A 77 13.80 -5.77 5.23
N PHE A 78 12.72 -5.00 5.24
CA PHE A 78 11.90 -4.77 4.05
C PHE A 78 12.35 -3.47 3.41
N TRP A 79 12.62 -3.50 2.11
CA TRP A 79 13.23 -2.37 1.40
C TRP A 79 12.41 -1.99 0.18
N GLN A 80 12.08 -0.71 0.05
CA GLN A 80 11.42 -0.15 -1.13
C GLN A 80 12.26 1.02 -1.65
N ASP A 81 12.37 1.10 -2.97
CA ASP A 81 13.04 2.19 -3.68
C ASP A 81 12.39 2.40 -5.07
N LYS A 82 12.99 3.25 -5.90
CA LYS A 82 12.49 3.55 -7.26
C LYS A 82 12.45 2.33 -8.18
N THR A 83 13.28 1.32 -7.91
CA THR A 83 13.37 0.08 -8.70
C THR A 83 12.46 -0.99 -8.10
N ASN A 84 12.50 -1.16 -6.78
CA ASN A 84 11.79 -2.18 -6.03
C ASN A 84 10.51 -1.62 -5.39
N VAL A 85 9.55 -1.22 -6.24
CA VAL A 85 8.33 -0.53 -5.77
C VAL A 85 7.42 -1.42 -4.91
N LEU A 86 7.38 -2.72 -5.18
CA LEU A 86 6.66 -3.71 -4.36
C LEU A 86 7.44 -4.15 -3.11
N GLY A 87 8.74 -3.82 -3.10
CA GLY A 87 9.67 -4.03 -2.02
C GLY A 87 10.34 -5.40 -2.00
N LEU A 88 11.55 -5.43 -1.46
CA LEU A 88 12.36 -6.62 -1.25
C LEU A 88 12.32 -7.04 0.20
N TRP A 89 12.14 -8.33 0.45
CA TRP A 89 12.55 -8.93 1.72
C TRP A 89 14.00 -9.33 1.62
N ARG A 90 14.84 -8.73 2.45
CA ARG A 90 16.29 -8.98 2.46
C ARG A 90 16.81 -9.19 3.88
N ARG A 91 17.99 -9.80 4.00
CA ARG A 91 18.71 -9.92 5.27
C ARG A 91 20.19 -9.67 5.11
N THR A 92 20.85 -9.40 6.23
CA THR A 92 22.30 -9.35 6.32
C THR A 92 22.75 -9.88 7.69
N THR A 93 24.03 -10.16 7.89
CA THR A 93 24.53 -10.53 9.23
C THR A 93 24.53 -9.30 10.15
N VAL A 94 24.40 -9.51 11.46
CA VAL A 94 24.49 -8.40 12.44
C VAL A 94 25.83 -7.65 12.35
N ALA A 95 26.92 -8.35 11.98
CA ALA A 95 28.22 -7.72 11.78
C ALA A 95 28.22 -6.79 10.56
N SER A 96 27.70 -7.25 9.42
CA SER A 96 27.59 -6.48 8.18
C SER A 96 26.63 -5.29 8.32
N TYR A 97 25.52 -5.47 9.03
CA TYR A 97 24.55 -4.40 9.33
C TYR A 97 25.14 -3.18 10.04
N LYS A 98 26.22 -3.37 10.82
CA LYS A 98 26.89 -2.28 11.55
C LYS A 98 27.88 -1.49 10.69
N THR A 99 28.07 -1.88 9.43
CA THR A 99 28.94 -1.15 8.49
C THR A 99 28.15 -0.08 7.75
N GLU A 100 28.86 0.85 7.11
CA GLU A 100 28.23 1.87 6.26
C GLU A 100 27.54 1.28 5.02
N LYS A 101 28.00 0.10 4.57
CA LYS A 101 27.48 -0.59 3.38
C LYS A 101 27.23 -2.06 3.70
N PRO A 102 26.12 -2.38 4.37
CA PRO A 102 25.76 -3.76 4.65
C PRO A 102 25.59 -4.55 3.36
N ASP A 103 26.16 -5.75 3.34
CA ASP A 103 25.97 -6.72 2.25
C ASP A 103 24.63 -7.44 2.43
N TRP A 104 23.65 -7.10 1.61
CA TRP A 104 22.28 -7.60 1.71
C TRP A 104 22.06 -8.80 0.78
N GLU A 105 21.47 -9.86 1.33
CA GLU A 105 20.97 -11.02 0.60
C GLU A 105 19.45 -10.88 0.43
N THR A 106 18.97 -10.86 -0.82
CA THR A 106 17.53 -10.91 -1.12
C THR A 106 16.96 -12.30 -0.85
N ILE A 107 15.84 -12.35 -0.13
CA ILE A 107 15.10 -13.56 0.20
C ILE A 107 13.86 -13.70 -0.70
N ILE A 108 13.14 -12.58 -0.91
CA ILE A 108 11.96 -12.48 -1.77
C ILE A 108 12.02 -11.15 -2.52
N ASP A 109 11.71 -11.22 -3.81
CA ASP A 109 11.43 -10.11 -4.72
C ASP A 109 9.95 -10.20 -5.14
#